data_AF-A0A8A2U4J3-F1
#
_entry.id   AF-A0A8A2U4J3-F1
#
_cell.length_a   1.000
_cell.length_b   1.000
_cell.length_c   1.000
_cell.angle_alpha   90.00
_cell.angle_beta   90.00
_cell.angle_gamma   90.00
#
_symmetry.space_group_name_H-M   'P 1'
#
loop_
_entity.id
_entity.type
_entity.pdbx_description
1 polymer ?
#
loop_
_entity_poly.entity_id
_entity_poly.type
_entity_poly.pdbx_seq_one_letter_code
_entity_poly.pdbx_strand_id
1 'polypeptide(L)'
;MTDSSAGGFRDGEPVERDSDESESRRPLPADLARRFFDACPVSAVLIDATGEIVHATDRAAETLGLAHEDLVGRPYDPSEWGLYYDDGTPVPVDDHPVTRVFETGEPVVGFEHWIERTDGGERWFSSNAAPLFDEDGTVEYVAIAFEDVTALKRGEKRLTSDHVRLLEFRADESAVPPSLRVEDEPTWIDIDSVVSLPDGTTVQYMGTADLTASDFVTATEEVPHYLDARLLSSVDGYNRIEAHSESETVAHVFSALGGRPREIVIASDEVRFRGELPGDVDHRQAGDEIRRFHPDAELVAETLVYSPQLLSDIVADALTDRQLAALDAAYFSGYFATPRTSTGDELADRFGVTRQTFNQHLRKAEQTVFQHLFEKSGAEGH
;
A
#
# COMPACT_ATOMS: atom_id res chain seq x y z
N MET A 1 -72.75 8.38 19.66
CA MET A 1 -74.01 7.68 19.41
C MET A 1 -73.86 7.00 18.05
N THR A 2 -73.48 5.72 18.05
CA THR A 2 -74.38 4.56 17.80
C THR A 2 -74.83 4.53 16.34
N ASP A 3 -74.70 3.46 15.56
CA ASP A 3 -74.31 2.07 15.79
C ASP A 3 -74.06 1.42 14.42
N SER A 4 -73.35 0.30 14.48
CA SER A 4 -73.11 -0.77 13.53
C SER A 4 -74.27 -1.13 12.58
N SER A 5 -73.98 -1.55 11.34
CA SER A 5 -73.93 -2.99 10.97
C SER A 5 -74.03 -3.27 9.45
N ALA A 6 -73.04 -4.07 9.01
CA ALA A 6 -73.03 -5.20 8.07
C ALA A 6 -73.96 -5.27 6.83
N GLY A 7 -73.35 -5.68 5.71
CA GLY A 7 -73.93 -6.70 4.83
C GLY A 7 -73.61 -6.56 3.34
N GLY A 8 -72.99 -7.60 2.75
CA GLY A 8 -73.20 -7.95 1.34
C GLY A 8 -71.97 -8.15 0.47
N PHE A 9 -71.32 -9.32 0.58
CA PHE A 9 -70.54 -9.92 -0.51
C PHE A 9 -71.46 -10.19 -1.71
N ARG A 10 -71.10 -9.71 -2.91
CA ARG A 10 -71.53 -10.27 -4.20
C ARG A 10 -70.45 -10.08 -5.27
N ASP A 11 -69.90 -11.21 -5.69
CA ASP A 11 -69.37 -11.60 -7.00
C ASP A 11 -68.99 -10.47 -7.98
N GLY A 12 -67.69 -10.23 -8.09
CA GLY A 12 -67.05 -9.76 -9.32
C GLY A 12 -66.22 -10.90 -9.87
N GLU A 13 -66.57 -11.35 -11.08
CA GLU A 13 -65.96 -12.44 -11.86
C GLU A 13 -64.43 -12.35 -11.96
N PRO A 14 -63.74 -13.48 -12.20
CA PRO A 14 -62.28 -13.49 -12.30
C PRO A 14 -61.87 -12.61 -13.48
N VAL A 15 -60.99 -11.65 -13.23
CA VAL A 15 -60.20 -11.05 -14.30
C VAL A 15 -59.36 -12.19 -14.86
N GLU A 16 -59.80 -12.75 -15.98
CA GLU A 16 -58.96 -13.52 -16.88
C GLU A 16 -57.74 -12.63 -17.17
N ARG A 17 -56.64 -12.91 -16.46
CA ARG A 17 -55.33 -12.45 -16.88
C ARG A 17 -55.05 -13.24 -18.13
N ASP A 18 -55.36 -12.57 -19.25
CA ASP A 18 -55.02 -12.98 -20.60
C ASP A 18 -53.61 -13.58 -20.58
N SER A 19 -53.59 -14.89 -20.73
CA SER A 19 -52.40 -15.71 -20.83
C SER A 19 -51.79 -15.45 -22.20
N ASP A 20 -50.96 -14.41 -22.29
CA ASP A 20 -50.16 -14.14 -23.48
C ASP A 20 -48.70 -13.77 -23.13
N GLU A 21 -48.08 -14.54 -22.20
CA GLU A 21 -46.62 -14.56 -22.04
C GLU A 21 -45.91 -15.35 -23.15
N SER A 22 -46.65 -15.74 -24.20
CA SER A 22 -46.14 -16.39 -25.42
C SER A 22 -45.80 -15.42 -26.54
N GLU A 23 -45.53 -14.14 -26.26
CA GLU A 23 -44.88 -13.24 -27.22
C GLU A 23 -43.43 -13.67 -27.49
N SER A 24 -43.30 -14.66 -28.36
CA SER A 24 -42.25 -14.80 -29.39
C SER A 24 -40.86 -14.26 -29.00
N ARG A 25 -40.13 -15.00 -28.15
CA ARG A 25 -38.65 -15.00 -28.19
C ARG A 25 -38.21 -15.60 -29.53
N ARG A 26 -38.35 -14.84 -30.63
CA ARG A 26 -37.73 -15.22 -31.89
C ARG A 26 -36.23 -15.32 -31.63
N PRO A 27 -35.59 -16.46 -31.96
CA PRO A 27 -34.15 -16.55 -31.85
C PRO A 27 -33.53 -15.43 -32.67
N LEU A 28 -32.54 -14.75 -32.10
CA LEU A 28 -31.79 -13.74 -32.84
C LEU A 28 -31.22 -14.41 -34.08
N PRO A 29 -31.33 -13.80 -35.28
CA PRO A 29 -30.60 -14.27 -36.44
C PRO A 29 -29.12 -14.43 -36.09
N ALA A 30 -28.48 -15.53 -36.48
CA ALA A 30 -27.09 -15.82 -36.10
C ALA A 30 -26.12 -14.66 -36.42
N ASP A 31 -26.34 -14.00 -37.55
CA ASP A 31 -25.56 -12.81 -37.94
C ASP A 31 -25.79 -11.59 -37.04
N LEU A 32 -26.99 -11.42 -36.48
CA LEU A 32 -27.29 -10.35 -35.52
C LEU A 32 -26.69 -10.65 -34.14
N ALA A 33 -26.76 -11.90 -33.68
CA ALA A 33 -26.14 -12.33 -32.42
C ALA A 33 -24.62 -12.16 -32.46
N ARG A 34 -23.98 -12.53 -33.58
CA ARG A 34 -22.54 -12.33 -33.81
C ARG A 34 -22.18 -10.85 -33.78
N ARG A 35 -22.89 -10.00 -34.55
CA ARG A 35 -22.65 -8.55 -34.55
C ARG A 35 -22.90 -7.89 -33.19
N PHE A 36 -23.86 -8.40 -32.41
CA PHE A 36 -24.10 -7.92 -31.05
C PHE A 36 -22.93 -8.24 -30.13
N PHE A 37 -22.40 -9.47 -30.21
CA PHE A 37 -21.25 -9.89 -29.42
C PHE A 37 -19.99 -9.09 -29.81
N ASP A 38 -19.71 -8.97 -31.11
CA ASP A 38 -18.56 -8.21 -31.65
C ASP A 38 -18.60 -6.72 -31.24
N ALA A 39 -19.80 -6.11 -31.23
CA ALA A 39 -19.98 -4.71 -30.86
C ALA A 39 -20.18 -4.47 -29.35
N CYS A 40 -20.20 -5.53 -28.53
CA CYS A 40 -20.44 -5.40 -27.10
C CYS A 40 -19.23 -4.70 -26.44
N PRO A 41 -19.44 -3.62 -25.66
CA PRO A 41 -18.35 -2.91 -24.99
C PRO A 41 -17.77 -3.67 -23.78
N VAL A 42 -17.97 -4.98 -23.72
CA VAL A 42 -17.55 -5.86 -22.62
C VAL A 42 -16.45 -6.77 -23.13
N SER A 43 -15.39 -6.94 -22.36
CA SER A 43 -14.39 -7.96 -22.63
C SER A 43 -14.96 -9.32 -22.24
N ALA A 44 -15.38 -10.09 -23.23
CA ALA A 44 -15.87 -11.44 -23.01
C ALA A 44 -15.21 -12.47 -23.94
N VAL A 45 -15.05 -13.69 -23.42
CA VAL A 45 -14.69 -14.88 -24.19
C VAL A 45 -15.66 -16.03 -23.87
N LEU A 46 -15.84 -16.92 -24.84
CA LEU A 46 -16.62 -18.14 -24.70
C LEU A 46 -15.68 -19.34 -24.81
N ILE A 47 -15.75 -20.23 -23.83
CA ILE A 47 -14.88 -21.39 -23.71
C ILE A 47 -15.76 -22.64 -23.81
N ASP A 48 -15.38 -23.61 -24.63
CA ASP A 48 -16.11 -24.88 -24.74
C ASP A 48 -15.69 -25.91 -23.68
N ALA A 49 -16.41 -27.02 -23.60
CA ALA A 49 -16.12 -28.11 -22.66
C ALA A 49 -14.74 -28.78 -22.83
N THR A 50 -14.02 -28.53 -23.92
CA THR A 50 -12.63 -28.97 -24.10
C THR A 50 -11.61 -28.00 -23.52
N GLY A 51 -12.07 -26.81 -23.11
CA GLY A 51 -11.24 -25.71 -22.66
C GLY A 51 -10.77 -24.81 -23.80
N GLU A 52 -11.27 -24.94 -25.03
CA GLU A 52 -10.87 -24.09 -26.15
C GLU A 52 -11.66 -22.77 -26.16
N ILE A 53 -10.98 -21.65 -26.36
CA ILE A 53 -11.63 -20.36 -26.56
C ILE A 53 -12.24 -20.34 -27.97
N VAL A 54 -13.54 -20.60 -28.07
CA VAL A 54 -14.25 -20.68 -29.35
C VAL A 54 -14.65 -19.31 -29.89
N HIS A 55 -14.81 -18.32 -29.01
CA HIS A 55 -15.15 -16.95 -29.39
C HIS A 55 -14.58 -15.92 -28.41
N ALA A 56 -14.27 -14.73 -28.93
CA ALA A 56 -13.85 -13.58 -28.15
C ALA A 56 -14.43 -12.29 -28.75
N THR A 57 -14.74 -11.33 -27.87
CA THR A 57 -15.05 -9.96 -28.29
C THR A 57 -13.78 -9.21 -28.67
N ASP A 58 -13.87 -8.21 -29.55
CA ASP A 58 -12.73 -7.35 -29.89
C ASP A 58 -12.17 -6.64 -28.64
N ARG A 59 -13.08 -6.24 -27.73
CA ARG A 59 -12.72 -5.62 -26.45
C ARG A 59 -11.91 -6.56 -25.55
N ALA A 60 -12.14 -7.88 -25.61
CA ALA A 60 -11.33 -8.86 -24.88
C ALA A 60 -9.90 -8.93 -25.41
N ALA A 61 -9.71 -8.98 -26.73
CA ALA A 61 -8.40 -8.96 -27.35
C ALA A 61 -7.61 -7.68 -26.98
N GLU A 62 -8.26 -6.52 -27.07
CA GLU A 62 -7.68 -5.22 -26.66
C GLU A 62 -7.27 -5.21 -25.18
N THR A 63 -8.14 -5.70 -24.29
CA THR A 63 -7.90 -5.72 -22.84
C THR A 63 -6.74 -6.62 -22.46
N LEU A 64 -6.64 -7.78 -23.11
CA LEU A 64 -5.54 -8.72 -22.89
C LEU A 64 -4.26 -8.27 -23.62
N GLY A 65 -4.36 -7.39 -24.61
CA GLY A 65 -3.24 -6.96 -25.43
C GLY A 65 -2.75 -8.05 -26.38
N LEU A 66 -3.66 -8.92 -26.81
CA LEU A 66 -3.40 -10.04 -27.73
C LEU A 66 -4.10 -9.76 -29.07
N ALA A 67 -3.60 -10.33 -30.17
CA ALA A 67 -4.35 -10.31 -31.42
C ALA A 67 -5.59 -11.23 -31.27
N HIS A 68 -6.71 -10.83 -31.88
CA HIS A 68 -7.95 -11.62 -31.82
C HIS A 68 -7.73 -13.06 -32.32
N GLU A 69 -6.93 -13.24 -33.38
CA GLU A 69 -6.57 -14.54 -33.95
C GLU A 69 -5.68 -15.41 -33.05
N ASP A 70 -4.93 -14.80 -32.12
CA ASP A 70 -4.13 -15.52 -31.12
C ASP A 70 -4.96 -15.93 -29.89
N LEU A 71 -6.16 -15.35 -29.75
CA LEU A 71 -7.06 -15.59 -28.63
C LEU A 71 -8.10 -16.68 -28.95
N VAL A 72 -8.67 -16.65 -30.15
CA VAL A 72 -9.63 -17.68 -30.62
C VAL A 72 -8.86 -18.92 -31.09
N GLY A 73 -9.30 -20.10 -30.65
CA GLY A 73 -8.63 -21.38 -30.91
C GLY A 73 -7.47 -21.67 -29.96
N ARG A 74 -7.19 -20.76 -29.02
CA ARG A 74 -6.21 -20.99 -27.95
C ARG A 74 -6.85 -21.83 -26.85
N PRO A 75 -6.17 -22.86 -26.32
CA PRO A 75 -6.62 -23.53 -25.11
C PRO A 75 -6.55 -22.57 -23.91
N TYR A 76 -7.62 -22.50 -23.15
CA TYR A 76 -7.61 -21.94 -21.80
C TYR A 76 -6.90 -22.93 -20.89
N ASP A 77 -5.60 -22.78 -20.71
CA ASP A 77 -4.82 -23.50 -19.71
C ASP A 77 -4.74 -22.66 -18.42
N PRO A 78 -5.46 -23.02 -17.35
CA PRO A 78 -5.40 -22.29 -16.08
C PRO A 78 -3.98 -22.03 -15.58
N SER A 79 -3.04 -22.94 -15.83
CA SER A 79 -1.65 -22.83 -15.39
C SER A 79 -0.82 -21.81 -16.19
N GLU A 80 -1.21 -21.50 -17.43
CA GLU A 80 -0.54 -20.49 -18.26
C GLU A 80 -1.01 -19.06 -17.97
N TRP A 81 -2.23 -18.89 -17.46
CA TRP A 81 -2.80 -17.56 -17.21
C TRP A 81 -2.28 -16.91 -15.92
N GLY A 82 -1.79 -17.70 -14.95
CA GLY A 82 -1.12 -17.21 -13.75
C GLY A 82 -1.96 -16.20 -12.96
N LEU A 83 -3.10 -16.64 -12.45
CA LEU A 83 -4.00 -15.79 -11.67
C LEU A 83 -3.48 -15.66 -10.24
N TYR A 84 -3.57 -14.46 -9.68
CA TYR A 84 -3.19 -14.17 -8.31
C TYR A 84 -4.32 -13.44 -7.57
N TYR A 85 -4.48 -13.78 -6.29
CA TYR A 85 -5.34 -13.05 -5.35
C TYR A 85 -4.75 -11.69 -5.00
N ASP A 86 -5.49 -10.90 -4.22
CA ASP A 86 -5.10 -9.54 -3.87
C ASP A 86 -3.84 -9.44 -3.01
N ASP A 87 -3.60 -10.46 -2.18
CA ASP A 87 -2.42 -10.66 -1.36
C ASP A 87 -1.19 -11.19 -2.13
N GLY A 88 -1.33 -11.43 -3.44
CA GLY A 88 -0.29 -11.95 -4.32
C GLY A 88 -0.10 -13.46 -4.26
N THR A 89 -0.96 -14.21 -3.56
CA THR A 89 -0.94 -15.67 -3.59
C THR A 89 -1.51 -16.19 -4.92
N PRO A 90 -0.93 -17.24 -5.53
CA PRO A 90 -1.44 -17.81 -6.77
C PRO A 90 -2.80 -18.49 -6.52
N VAL A 91 -3.77 -18.24 -7.40
CA VAL A 91 -5.08 -18.88 -7.37
C VAL A 91 -4.93 -20.36 -7.74
N PRO A 92 -5.37 -21.31 -6.90
CA PRO A 92 -5.38 -22.73 -7.25
C PRO A 92 -6.24 -22.99 -8.49
N VAL A 93 -5.83 -23.94 -9.35
CA VAL A 93 -6.54 -24.26 -10.61
C VAL A 93 -8.02 -24.57 -10.40
N ASP A 94 -8.35 -25.27 -9.31
CA ASP A 94 -9.73 -25.64 -8.95
C ASP A 94 -10.59 -24.41 -8.55
N ASP A 95 -9.94 -23.32 -8.12
CA ASP A 95 -10.59 -22.06 -7.76
C ASP A 95 -10.70 -21.07 -8.93
N HIS A 96 -10.13 -21.39 -10.10
CA HIS A 96 -10.30 -20.56 -11.29
C HIS A 96 -11.79 -20.47 -11.66
N PRO A 97 -12.30 -19.27 -12.01
CA PRO A 97 -13.72 -19.09 -12.33
C PRO A 97 -14.25 -20.04 -13.41
N VAL A 98 -13.45 -20.30 -14.45
CA VAL A 98 -13.82 -21.20 -15.55
C VAL A 98 -13.88 -22.65 -15.08
N THR A 99 -12.84 -23.13 -14.40
CA THR A 99 -12.78 -24.49 -13.83
C THR A 99 -13.98 -24.73 -12.92
N ARG A 100 -14.22 -23.81 -11.98
CA ARG A 100 -15.31 -23.90 -11.03
C ARG A 100 -16.68 -23.97 -11.72
N VAL A 101 -16.92 -23.18 -12.76
CA VAL A 101 -18.20 -23.21 -13.49
C VAL A 101 -18.39 -24.54 -14.23
N PHE A 102 -17.35 -25.07 -14.88
CA PHE A 102 -17.43 -26.38 -15.53
C PHE A 102 -17.68 -27.52 -14.53
N GLU A 103 -17.06 -27.47 -13.36
CA GLU A 103 -17.19 -28.53 -12.34
C GLU A 103 -18.52 -28.48 -11.58
N THR A 104 -18.99 -27.28 -11.27
CA THR A 104 -20.15 -27.09 -10.36
C THR A 104 -21.44 -26.76 -11.10
N GLY A 105 -21.35 -26.20 -12.31
CA GLY A 105 -22.49 -25.60 -13.00
C GLY A 105 -23.02 -24.33 -12.34
N GLU A 106 -22.31 -23.75 -11.35
CA GLU A 106 -22.70 -22.52 -10.67
C GLU A 106 -21.96 -21.32 -11.24
N PRO A 107 -22.63 -20.15 -11.41
CA PRO A 107 -21.97 -18.94 -11.87
C PRO A 107 -21.04 -18.35 -10.80
N VAL A 108 -19.94 -17.75 -11.25
CA VAL A 108 -19.00 -16.98 -10.41
C VAL A 108 -19.14 -15.51 -10.76
N VAL A 109 -19.29 -14.64 -9.75
CA VAL A 109 -19.55 -13.20 -9.95
C VAL A 109 -18.57 -12.39 -9.09
N GLY A 110 -17.98 -11.35 -9.68
CA GLY A 110 -17.10 -10.41 -8.99
C GLY A 110 -15.78 -11.02 -8.52
N PHE A 111 -15.25 -12.02 -9.23
CA PHE A 111 -13.97 -12.62 -8.89
C PHE A 111 -12.83 -11.67 -9.25
N GLU A 112 -12.27 -11.02 -8.24
CA GLU A 112 -11.12 -10.13 -8.40
C GLU A 112 -9.81 -10.93 -8.37
N HIS A 113 -8.96 -10.67 -9.35
CA HIS A 113 -7.63 -11.25 -9.45
C HIS A 113 -6.74 -10.35 -10.30
N TRP A 114 -5.44 -10.61 -10.28
CA TRP A 114 -4.53 -9.98 -11.22
C TRP A 114 -3.71 -11.02 -11.99
N ILE A 115 -3.17 -10.59 -13.12
CA ILE A 115 -2.23 -11.36 -13.95
C ILE A 115 -0.96 -10.55 -14.18
N GLU A 116 0.15 -11.25 -14.37
CA GLU A 116 1.41 -10.64 -14.78
C GLU A 116 1.40 -10.37 -16.28
N ARG A 117 1.69 -9.13 -16.69
CA ARG A 117 1.86 -8.78 -18.10
C ARG A 117 3.21 -9.28 -18.60
N THR A 118 3.31 -9.46 -19.92
CA THR A 118 4.57 -9.78 -20.61
C THR A 118 5.67 -8.73 -20.45
N ASP A 119 5.32 -7.49 -20.06
CA ASP A 119 6.26 -6.41 -19.73
C ASP A 119 6.60 -6.31 -18.22
N GLY A 120 6.14 -7.26 -17.41
CA GLY A 120 6.39 -7.33 -15.96
C GLY A 120 5.47 -6.45 -15.11
N GLY A 121 4.45 -5.80 -15.68
CA GLY A 121 3.46 -5.03 -14.92
C GLY A 121 2.24 -5.85 -14.49
N GLU A 122 1.58 -5.46 -13.40
CA GLU A 122 0.30 -6.05 -12.99
C GLU A 122 -0.88 -5.49 -13.80
N ARG A 123 -1.83 -6.37 -14.17
CA ARG A 123 -3.19 -6.01 -14.58
C ARG A 123 -4.21 -6.69 -13.70
N TRP A 124 -5.14 -5.90 -13.20
CA TRP A 124 -6.22 -6.35 -12.33
C TRP A 124 -7.52 -6.52 -13.11
N PHE A 125 -8.23 -7.60 -12.84
CA PHE A 125 -9.50 -7.93 -13.45
C PHE A 125 -10.57 -8.24 -12.41
N SER A 126 -11.78 -7.75 -12.66
CA SER A 126 -12.99 -8.29 -12.04
C SER A 126 -13.69 -9.18 -13.07
N SER A 127 -13.81 -10.47 -12.77
CA SER A 127 -14.35 -11.49 -13.68
C SER A 127 -15.68 -12.05 -13.22
N ASN A 128 -16.56 -12.30 -14.19
CA ASN A 128 -17.84 -12.97 -14.02
C ASN A 128 -17.91 -14.11 -15.02
N ALA A 129 -18.15 -15.33 -14.54
CA ALA A 129 -18.25 -16.53 -15.37
C ALA A 129 -19.63 -17.18 -15.19
N ALA A 130 -20.25 -17.57 -16.30
CA ALA A 130 -21.58 -18.16 -16.33
C ALA A 130 -21.63 -19.40 -17.23
N PRO A 131 -22.33 -20.47 -16.81
CA PRO A 131 -22.50 -21.67 -17.61
C PRO A 131 -23.56 -21.47 -18.70
N LEU A 132 -23.32 -22.06 -19.86
CA LEU A 132 -24.31 -22.31 -20.89
C LEU A 132 -24.49 -23.81 -20.99
N PHE A 133 -25.73 -24.26 -20.79
CA PHE A 133 -26.06 -25.68 -20.73
C PHE A 133 -26.55 -26.20 -22.08
N ASP A 134 -26.22 -27.45 -22.37
CA ASP A 134 -26.84 -28.21 -23.46
C ASP A 134 -28.26 -28.68 -23.10
N GLU A 135 -28.90 -29.42 -24.01
CA GLU A 135 -30.24 -29.98 -23.81
C GLU A 135 -30.31 -31.01 -22.67
N ASP A 136 -29.19 -31.63 -22.30
CA ASP A 136 -29.07 -32.64 -21.25
C ASP A 136 -28.77 -32.03 -19.87
N GLY A 137 -28.57 -30.71 -19.79
CA GLY A 137 -28.26 -29.97 -18.56
C GLY A 137 -26.78 -30.03 -18.18
N THR A 138 -25.89 -30.42 -19.09
CA THR A 138 -24.44 -30.39 -18.92
C THR A 138 -23.90 -29.03 -19.37
N VAL A 139 -22.85 -28.51 -18.72
CA VAL A 139 -22.21 -27.27 -19.15
C VAL A 139 -21.52 -27.48 -20.50
N GLU A 140 -22.09 -26.92 -21.55
CA GLU A 140 -21.58 -26.98 -22.92
C GLU A 140 -20.50 -25.90 -23.16
N TYR A 141 -20.75 -24.70 -22.62
CA TYR A 141 -19.82 -23.58 -22.68
C TYR A 141 -19.77 -22.81 -21.36
N VAL A 142 -18.65 -22.12 -21.13
CA VAL A 142 -18.53 -21.09 -20.09
C VAL A 142 -18.30 -19.74 -20.76
N ALA A 143 -19.20 -18.80 -20.52
CA ALA A 143 -19.01 -17.41 -20.89
C ALA A 143 -18.34 -16.69 -19.73
N ILE A 144 -17.17 -16.08 -19.97
CA ILE A 144 -16.51 -15.23 -18.99
C ILE A 144 -16.42 -13.80 -19.51
N ALA A 145 -16.87 -12.86 -18.70
CA ALA A 145 -16.75 -11.43 -18.92
C ALA A 145 -15.84 -10.83 -17.85
N PHE A 146 -14.91 -9.98 -18.25
CA PHE A 146 -13.93 -9.37 -17.36
C PHE A 146 -13.78 -7.87 -17.62
N GLU A 147 -13.45 -7.13 -16.58
CA GLU A 147 -13.18 -5.69 -16.67
C GLU A 147 -11.79 -5.40 -16.13
N ASP A 148 -11.02 -4.60 -16.86
CA ASP A 148 -9.74 -4.07 -16.37
C ASP A 148 -10.00 -3.04 -15.28
N VAL A 149 -9.79 -3.45 -14.03
CA VAL A 149 -9.94 -2.60 -12.84
C VAL A 149 -8.58 -2.09 -12.34
N THR A 150 -7.53 -2.16 -13.16
CA THR A 150 -6.18 -1.77 -12.77
C THR A 150 -6.10 -0.30 -12.36
N ALA A 151 -6.76 0.60 -13.08
CA ALA A 151 -6.79 2.02 -12.74
C ALA A 151 -7.53 2.28 -11.41
N LEU A 152 -8.59 1.52 -11.14
CA LEU A 152 -9.34 1.57 -9.88
C LEU A 152 -8.47 1.07 -8.73
N LYS A 153 -7.86 -0.11 -8.86
CA LYS A 153 -6.95 -0.70 -7.85
C LYS A 153 -5.73 0.18 -7.59
N ARG A 154 -5.13 0.78 -8.62
CA ARG A 154 -4.07 1.79 -8.45
C ARG A 154 -4.57 3.05 -7.76
N GLY A 155 -5.81 3.46 -8.01
CA GLY A 155 -6.47 4.56 -7.32
C GLY A 155 -6.73 4.26 -5.85
N GLU A 156 -7.21 3.07 -5.52
CA GLU A 156 -7.45 2.60 -4.15
C GLU A 156 -6.14 2.45 -3.36
N LYS A 157 -5.11 1.84 -3.96
CA LYS A 157 -3.75 1.79 -3.36
C LYS A 157 -3.21 3.19 -3.10
N ARG A 158 -3.38 4.13 -4.06
CA ARG A 158 -2.97 5.53 -3.88
C ARG A 158 -3.78 6.25 -2.80
N LEU A 159 -5.09 6.04 -2.71
CA LEU A 159 -5.92 6.62 -1.64
C LEU A 159 -5.54 6.08 -0.26
N THR A 160 -5.08 4.84 -0.18
CA THR A 160 -4.62 4.25 1.08
C THR A 160 -3.20 4.72 1.42
N SER A 161 -2.37 5.04 0.42
CA SER A 161 -1.07 5.70 0.61
C SER A 161 -1.18 7.21 0.91
N ASP A 162 -2.25 7.88 0.49
CA ASP A 162 -2.52 9.31 0.78
C ASP A 162 -2.96 9.54 2.24
N HIS A 163 -3.25 8.46 2.98
CA HIS A 163 -3.52 8.53 4.41
C HIS A 163 -2.31 8.06 5.19
N VAL A 164 -2.04 8.78 6.27
CA VAL A 164 -1.05 8.41 7.26
C VAL A 164 -1.76 8.12 8.56
N ARG A 165 -1.33 7.06 9.22
CA ARG A 165 -1.77 6.68 10.56
C ARG A 165 -0.80 7.25 11.57
N LEU A 166 -1.26 8.24 12.33
CA LEU A 166 -0.54 8.75 13.49
C LEU A 166 -0.75 7.78 14.65
N LEU A 167 0.34 7.34 15.25
CA LEU A 167 0.36 6.40 16.36
C LEU A 167 1.10 7.02 17.55
N GLU A 168 0.56 6.83 18.75
CA GLU A 168 1.21 7.13 20.02
C GLU A 168 1.27 5.85 20.86
N PHE A 169 2.47 5.36 21.13
CA PHE A 169 2.73 4.26 22.05
C PHE A 169 3.24 4.80 23.37
N ARG A 170 2.74 4.28 24.48
CA ARG A 170 3.16 4.61 25.85
C ARG A 170 3.91 3.44 26.45
N ALA A 171 5.06 3.70 27.06
CA ALA A 171 5.78 2.80 27.97
C ALA A 171 5.96 3.47 29.34
N ASP A 172 6.22 2.68 30.38
CA ASP A 172 6.35 3.12 31.77
C ASP A 172 7.72 3.74 32.09
N GLU A 173 7.94 4.05 33.37
CA GLU A 173 9.16 4.67 33.90
C GLU A 173 10.44 3.86 33.60
N SER A 174 10.34 2.55 33.33
CA SER A 174 11.50 1.73 32.96
C SER A 174 12.13 2.18 31.65
N ALA A 175 11.36 2.83 30.77
CA ALA A 175 11.82 3.43 29.52
C ALA A 175 12.45 4.82 29.71
N VAL A 176 12.29 5.46 30.87
CA VAL A 176 12.76 6.83 31.14
C VAL A 176 14.25 6.83 31.54
N PRO A 177 15.12 7.60 30.84
CA PRO A 177 16.51 7.81 31.23
C PRO A 177 16.63 8.31 32.68
N PRO A 178 17.48 7.71 33.54
CA PRO A 178 17.63 8.13 34.94
C PRO A 178 17.85 9.62 35.16
N SER A 179 18.60 10.28 34.28
CA SER A 179 18.85 11.72 34.32
C SER A 179 17.60 12.59 34.14
N LEU A 180 16.54 12.05 33.52
CA LEU A 180 15.29 12.77 33.20
C LEU A 180 14.12 12.42 34.13
N ARG A 181 14.29 11.54 35.13
CA ARG A 181 13.19 11.06 36.02
C ARG A 181 12.68 12.08 37.05
N VAL A 182 13.30 13.25 37.13
CA VAL A 182 13.14 14.18 38.27
C VAL A 182 12.40 15.47 37.89
N GLU A 183 11.97 15.61 36.64
CA GLU A 183 11.33 16.83 36.12
C GLU A 183 9.80 16.71 36.10
N ASP A 184 9.10 17.78 36.51
CA ASP A 184 7.63 17.87 36.51
C ASP A 184 7.05 18.24 35.13
N GLU A 185 7.88 18.80 34.23
CA GLU A 185 7.46 19.14 32.86
C GLU A 185 7.97 18.09 31.88
N PRO A 186 7.15 17.68 30.89
CA PRO A 186 7.56 16.69 29.92
C PRO A 186 8.63 17.24 28.97
N THR A 187 9.67 16.46 28.71
CA THR A 187 10.70 16.74 27.72
C THR A 187 10.26 16.25 26.34
N TRP A 188 10.36 17.10 25.33
CA TRP A 188 10.08 16.78 23.94
C TRP A 188 11.37 16.61 23.16
N ILE A 189 11.49 15.47 22.48
CA ILE A 189 12.61 15.15 21.61
C ILE A 189 12.06 14.85 20.22
N ASP A 190 12.37 15.69 19.25
CA ASP A 190 12.05 15.48 17.85
C ASP A 190 12.98 14.41 17.26
N ILE A 191 12.41 13.48 16.49
CA ILE A 191 13.17 12.52 15.68
C ILE A 191 13.23 13.05 14.26
N ASP A 192 14.37 13.65 13.92
CA ASP A 192 14.59 14.25 12.61
C ASP A 192 14.73 13.17 11.51
N SER A 193 15.48 12.11 11.78
CA SER A 193 15.73 11.01 10.84
C SER A 193 16.35 9.78 11.51
N VAL A 194 16.08 8.60 10.94
CA VAL A 194 16.72 7.33 11.30
C VAL A 194 17.32 6.75 10.03
N VAL A 195 18.61 6.42 10.09
CA VAL A 195 19.37 5.92 8.94
C VAL A 195 20.00 4.58 9.29
N SER A 196 19.60 3.52 8.60
CA SER A 196 20.20 2.20 8.73
C SER A 196 21.49 2.13 7.91
N LEU A 197 22.59 1.68 8.54
CA LEU A 197 23.89 1.50 7.92
C LEU A 197 24.04 0.05 7.37
N PRO A 198 24.94 -0.17 6.38
CA PRO A 198 25.10 -1.49 5.74
C PRO A 198 25.59 -2.61 6.67
N ASP A 199 26.19 -2.27 7.81
CA ASP A 199 26.65 -3.21 8.83
C ASP A 199 25.55 -3.61 9.82
N GLY A 200 24.32 -3.10 9.63
CA GLY A 200 23.17 -3.36 10.49
C GLY A 200 23.03 -2.40 11.67
N THR A 201 23.98 -1.47 11.86
CA THR A 201 23.85 -0.42 12.86
C THR A 201 22.89 0.67 12.38
N THR A 202 22.39 1.47 13.31
CA THR A 202 21.47 2.58 13.02
C THR A 202 22.03 3.89 13.55
N VAL A 203 21.92 4.95 12.75
CA VAL A 203 22.24 6.33 13.13
C VAL A 203 20.95 7.11 13.24
N GLN A 204 20.70 7.71 14.40
CA GLN A 204 19.51 8.50 14.66
C GLN A 204 19.89 9.98 14.85
N TYR A 205 19.16 10.86 14.16
CA TYR A 205 19.24 12.31 14.35
C TYR A 205 18.03 12.75 15.14
N MET A 206 18.29 13.46 16.22
CA MET A 206 17.24 13.93 17.10
C MET A 206 17.59 15.29 17.69
N GLY A 207 16.56 16.04 18.05
CA GLY A 207 16.72 17.40 18.55
C GLY A 207 15.74 17.73 19.66
N THR A 208 16.10 18.72 20.47
CA THR A 208 15.25 19.23 21.53
C THR A 208 15.62 20.67 21.89
N ALA A 209 14.64 21.46 22.28
CA ALA A 209 14.85 22.76 22.91
C ALA A 209 14.78 22.70 24.45
N ASP A 210 14.36 21.55 25.00
CA ASP A 210 14.01 21.41 26.41
C ASP A 210 15.24 21.04 27.26
N LEU A 211 16.21 20.36 26.66
CA LEU A 211 17.44 19.95 27.33
C LEU A 211 18.63 20.80 26.91
N THR A 212 19.57 21.02 27.83
CA THR A 212 20.89 21.52 27.44
C THR A 212 21.62 20.46 26.60
N ALA A 213 22.56 20.89 25.76
CA ALA A 213 23.35 19.97 24.95
C ALA A 213 24.03 18.86 25.77
N SER A 214 24.49 19.17 26.99
CA SER A 214 25.15 18.20 27.86
C SER A 214 24.15 17.18 28.41
N ASP A 215 22.99 17.66 28.86
CA ASP A 215 21.95 16.79 29.42
C ASP A 215 21.36 15.89 28.34
N PHE A 216 21.18 16.42 27.12
CA PHE A 216 20.64 15.64 26.00
C PHE A 216 21.55 14.49 25.57
N VAL A 217 22.86 14.75 25.44
CA VAL A 217 23.85 13.70 25.16
C VAL A 217 23.87 12.67 26.29
N THR A 218 23.91 13.13 27.55
CA THR A 218 23.93 12.24 28.73
C THR A 218 22.70 11.34 28.78
N ALA A 219 21.50 11.91 28.64
CA ALA A 219 20.25 11.17 28.67
C ALA A 219 20.15 10.14 27.54
N THR A 220 20.71 10.45 26.37
CA THR A 220 20.74 9.54 25.24
C THR A 220 21.69 8.37 25.48
N GLU A 221 22.88 8.62 26.02
CA GLU A 221 23.87 7.58 26.36
C GLU A 221 23.41 6.66 27.51
N GLU A 222 22.44 7.09 28.32
CA GLU A 222 21.82 6.26 29.36
C GLU A 222 20.86 5.20 28.79
N VAL A 223 20.37 5.37 27.56
CA VAL A 223 19.46 4.41 26.93
C VAL A 223 20.26 3.21 26.40
N PRO A 224 19.98 1.97 26.85
CA PRO A 224 20.82 0.80 26.57
C PRO A 224 21.08 0.47 25.10
N HIS A 225 20.25 0.99 24.19
CA HIS A 225 20.38 0.74 22.75
C HIS A 225 21.42 1.62 22.09
N TYR A 226 21.74 2.81 22.63
CA TYR A 226 22.73 3.69 22.02
C TYR A 226 24.14 3.37 22.53
N LEU A 227 25.10 3.37 21.61
CA LEU A 227 26.53 3.21 21.90
C LEU A 227 27.17 4.53 22.33
N ASP A 228 26.84 5.60 21.61
CA ASP A 228 27.31 6.95 21.85
C ASP A 228 26.33 7.98 21.29
N ALA A 229 26.49 9.22 21.74
CA ALA A 229 25.81 10.37 21.17
C ALA A 229 26.77 11.55 21.00
N ARG A 230 26.60 12.30 19.91
CA ARG A 230 27.41 13.46 19.55
C ARG A 230 26.53 14.65 19.25
N LEU A 231 26.81 15.78 19.89
CA LEU A 231 26.23 17.07 19.53
C LEU A 231 26.66 17.50 18.12
N LEU A 232 25.69 17.74 17.26
CA LEU A 232 25.90 18.27 15.91
C LEU A 232 25.81 19.80 15.89
N SER A 233 24.80 20.35 16.54
CA SER A 233 24.57 21.80 16.57
C SER A 233 23.75 22.25 17.78
N SER A 234 23.92 23.53 18.10
CA SER A 234 23.08 24.28 19.04
C SER A 234 22.74 25.60 18.38
N VAL A 235 21.50 25.74 17.89
CA VAL A 235 21.05 26.94 17.17
C VAL A 235 19.76 27.43 17.81
N ASP A 236 19.75 28.70 18.24
CA ASP A 236 18.58 29.35 18.86
C ASP A 236 17.96 28.57 20.04
N GLY A 237 18.80 27.88 20.82
CA GLY A 237 18.37 27.07 21.97
C GLY A 237 17.96 25.64 21.61
N TYR A 238 17.86 25.31 20.32
CA TYR A 238 17.60 23.96 19.85
C TYR A 238 18.91 23.19 19.68
N ASN A 239 19.04 22.08 20.43
CA ASN A 239 20.20 21.20 20.40
C ASN A 239 19.89 19.98 19.55
N ARG A 240 20.73 19.70 18.56
CA ARG A 240 20.62 18.52 17.71
C ARG A 240 21.80 17.59 17.95
N ILE A 241 21.52 16.32 18.18
CA ILE A 241 22.52 15.26 18.35
C ILE A 241 22.37 14.23 17.24
N GLU A 242 23.44 13.47 17.09
CA GLU A 242 23.51 12.22 16.37
C GLU A 242 23.76 11.11 17.40
N ALA A 243 23.03 10.00 17.35
CA ALA A 243 23.27 8.85 18.22
C ALA A 243 23.40 7.57 17.41
N HIS A 244 24.35 6.72 17.81
CA HIS A 244 24.66 5.46 17.12
C HIS A 244 24.12 4.29 17.93
N SER A 245 23.57 3.28 17.26
CA SER A 245 23.04 2.08 17.90
C SER A 245 23.47 0.81 17.14
N GLU A 246 23.91 -0.21 17.87
CA GLU A 246 24.14 -1.57 17.33
C GLU A 246 22.86 -2.41 17.21
N SER A 247 21.73 -1.89 17.73
CA SER A 247 20.44 -2.56 17.76
C SER A 247 19.39 -1.73 17.03
N GLU A 248 18.26 -2.35 16.71
CA GLU A 248 17.08 -1.58 16.32
C GLU A 248 16.59 -0.73 17.50
N THR A 249 16.02 0.44 17.21
CA THR A 249 15.38 1.33 18.19
C THR A 249 13.88 1.41 17.91
N VAL A 250 13.09 1.93 18.86
CA VAL A 250 11.66 2.20 18.61
C VAL A 250 11.47 3.12 17.40
N ALA A 251 12.35 4.10 17.21
CA ALA A 251 12.30 4.98 16.04
C ALA A 251 12.56 4.22 14.73
N HIS A 252 13.49 3.25 14.75
CA HIS A 252 13.75 2.36 13.60
C HIS A 252 12.53 1.51 13.24
N VAL A 253 11.73 1.06 14.21
CA VAL A 253 10.51 0.27 13.94
C VAL A 253 9.57 1.01 12.98
N PHE A 254 9.34 2.31 13.20
CA PHE A 254 8.50 3.11 12.29
C PHE A 254 9.11 3.18 10.89
N SER A 255 10.40 3.48 10.78
CA SER A 255 11.10 3.56 9.50
C SER A 255 11.13 2.23 8.74
N ALA A 256 11.33 1.11 9.45
CA ALA A 256 11.35 -0.24 8.87
C ALA A 256 10.00 -0.66 8.28
N LEU A 257 8.90 -0.10 8.79
CA LEU A 257 7.54 -0.31 8.31
C LEU A 257 7.09 0.72 7.26
N GLY A 258 8.04 1.46 6.65
CA GLY A 258 7.76 2.48 5.65
C GLY A 258 7.17 3.77 6.22
N GLY A 259 7.16 3.90 7.54
CA GLY A 259 6.67 5.06 8.28
C GLY A 259 7.76 6.04 8.67
N ARG A 260 7.39 7.00 9.53
CA ARG A 260 8.29 8.03 10.04
C ARG A 260 8.13 8.18 11.55
N PRO A 261 9.19 7.98 12.35
CA PRO A 261 9.15 8.44 13.73
C PRO A 261 9.05 9.97 13.75
N ARG A 262 8.41 10.53 14.78
CA ARG A 262 8.23 11.98 14.92
C ARG A 262 8.80 12.52 16.21
N GLU A 263 8.34 12.02 17.33
CA GLU A 263 8.64 12.60 18.64
C GLU A 263 8.76 11.51 19.70
N ILE A 264 9.61 11.77 20.68
CA ILE A 264 9.64 11.08 21.96
C ILE A 264 9.28 12.12 23.03
N VAL A 265 8.24 11.84 23.80
CA VAL A 265 7.84 12.67 24.94
C VAL A 265 8.17 11.91 26.21
N ILE A 266 9.08 12.47 27.01
CA ILE A 266 9.54 11.87 28.26
C ILE A 266 8.88 12.63 29.41
N ALA A 267 8.09 11.93 30.21
CA ALA A 267 7.56 12.45 31.47
C ALA A 267 8.19 11.70 32.65
N SER A 268 7.87 12.11 33.87
CA SER A 268 8.47 11.56 35.09
C SER A 268 8.31 10.04 35.26
N ASP A 269 7.20 9.47 34.78
CA ASP A 269 6.81 8.07 34.99
C ASP A 269 6.43 7.31 33.71
N GLU A 270 6.62 7.93 32.54
CA GLU A 270 6.26 7.34 31.24
C GLU A 270 7.07 7.94 30.10
N VAL A 271 7.22 7.15 29.03
CA VAL A 271 7.71 7.62 27.73
C VAL A 271 6.63 7.39 26.68
N ARG A 272 6.43 8.38 25.81
CA ARG A 272 5.53 8.26 24.66
C ARG A 272 6.32 8.35 23.37
N PHE A 273 6.15 7.35 22.51
CA PHE A 273 6.73 7.29 21.18
C PHE A 273 5.66 7.63 20.16
N ARG A 274 5.88 8.68 19.38
CA ARG A 274 4.99 9.10 18.30
C ARG A 274 5.61 8.84 16.95
N GLY A 275 4.80 8.31 16.05
CA GLY A 275 5.21 8.09 14.68
C GLY A 275 4.03 7.97 13.74
N GLU A 276 4.39 7.84 12.48
CA GLU A 276 3.52 7.77 11.33
C GLU A 276 3.72 6.44 10.65
N LEU A 277 2.65 5.78 10.21
CA LEU A 277 2.72 4.67 9.27
C LEU A 277 1.84 4.97 8.06
N PRO A 278 2.16 4.43 6.88
CA PRO A 278 1.23 4.42 5.76
C PRO A 278 -0.12 3.81 6.16
N GLY A 279 -1.21 4.34 5.60
CA GLY A 279 -2.58 3.95 5.96
C GLY A 279 -2.88 2.46 5.71
N ASP A 280 -2.18 1.84 4.78
CA ASP A 280 -2.26 0.43 4.38
C ASP A 280 -1.40 -0.51 5.22
N VAL A 281 -0.49 0.02 6.06
CA VAL A 281 0.37 -0.78 6.93
C VAL A 281 -0.36 -1.17 8.23
N ASP A 282 -0.25 -2.44 8.63
CA ASP A 282 -0.84 -2.93 9.89
C ASP A 282 -0.06 -2.39 11.11
N HIS A 283 -0.67 -1.45 11.84
CA HIS A 283 -0.09 -0.85 13.03
C HIS A 283 0.15 -1.85 14.18
N ARG A 284 -0.50 -3.03 14.17
CA ARG A 284 -0.26 -4.05 15.18
C ARG A 284 1.17 -4.57 15.12
N GLN A 285 1.73 -4.67 13.92
CA GLN A 285 3.13 -5.05 13.72
C GLN A 285 4.08 -4.07 14.42
N ALA A 286 3.82 -2.76 14.31
CA ALA A 286 4.61 -1.76 15.04
C ALA A 286 4.51 -1.96 16.55
N GLY A 287 3.31 -2.22 17.08
CA GLY A 287 3.13 -2.49 18.51
C GLY A 287 3.87 -3.75 18.98
N ASP A 288 3.86 -4.82 18.20
CA ASP A 288 4.55 -6.07 18.54
C ASP A 288 6.08 -5.91 18.52
N GLU A 289 6.61 -5.15 17.56
CA GLU A 289 8.04 -4.82 17.49
C GLU A 289 8.46 -3.87 18.63
N ILE A 290 7.67 -2.84 18.94
CA ILE A 290 7.95 -1.93 20.08
C ILE A 290 7.98 -2.69 21.41
N ARG A 291 7.10 -3.69 21.59
CA ARG A 291 7.07 -4.52 22.80
C ARG A 291 8.31 -5.38 23.01
N ARG A 292 9.15 -5.56 22.00
CA ARG A 292 10.47 -6.21 22.18
C ARG A 292 11.43 -5.35 22.99
N PHE A 293 11.28 -4.03 22.93
CA PHE A 293 12.08 -3.07 23.68
C PHE A 293 11.41 -2.72 25.02
N HIS A 294 10.10 -2.49 24.97
CA HIS A 294 9.29 -2.10 26.12
C HIS A 294 8.10 -3.05 26.27
N PRO A 295 8.22 -4.16 27.03
CA PRO A 295 7.20 -5.20 27.11
C PRO A 295 5.81 -4.72 27.55
N ASP A 296 5.77 -3.61 28.27
CA ASP A 296 4.62 -2.89 28.78
C ASP A 296 4.06 -1.85 27.79
N ALA A 297 4.62 -1.74 26.58
CA ALA A 297 4.19 -0.74 25.61
C ALA A 297 2.74 -0.95 25.14
N GLU A 298 1.96 0.12 25.20
CA GLU A 298 0.55 0.16 24.83
C GLU A 298 0.30 1.25 23.78
N LEU A 299 -0.54 0.93 22.77
CA LEU A 299 -1.03 1.93 21.82
C LEU A 299 -2.11 2.77 22.53
N VAL A 300 -1.84 4.05 22.77
CA VAL A 300 -2.73 4.96 23.50
C VAL A 300 -3.48 5.94 22.61
N ALA A 301 -2.98 6.21 21.40
CA ALA A 301 -3.72 6.94 20.38
C ALA A 301 -3.42 6.43 18.98
N GLU A 302 -4.46 6.41 18.15
CA GLU A 302 -4.41 6.11 16.73
C GLU A 302 -5.30 7.13 16.01
N THR A 303 -4.79 7.79 14.98
CA THR A 303 -5.59 8.70 14.14
C THR A 303 -5.19 8.56 12.69
N LEU A 304 -6.16 8.24 11.83
CA LEU A 304 -5.97 8.25 10.39
C LEU A 304 -6.19 9.67 9.87
N VAL A 305 -5.15 10.26 9.29
CA VAL A 305 -5.18 11.61 8.72
C VAL A 305 -4.85 11.56 7.24
N TYR A 306 -5.51 12.40 6.47
CA TYR A 306 -5.14 12.65 5.08
C TYR A 306 -3.84 13.45 5.06
N SER A 307 -2.79 12.91 4.44
CA SER A 307 -1.49 13.57 4.32
C SER A 307 -1.14 13.74 2.84
N PRO A 308 -1.25 14.96 2.28
CA PRO A 308 -0.80 15.21 0.91
C PRO A 308 0.75 15.29 0.89
N GLN A 309 1.43 14.15 1.00
CA GLN A 309 2.90 14.02 0.95
C GLN A 309 3.40 13.80 -0.48
N LEU A 310 2.85 14.56 -1.42
CA LEU A 310 3.16 14.51 -2.86
C LEU A 310 4.64 14.74 -3.22
N LEU A 311 5.50 15.21 -2.30
CA LEU A 311 6.92 15.46 -2.61
C LEU A 311 7.87 14.51 -1.89
N SER A 312 7.61 14.21 -0.61
CA SER A 312 8.48 13.34 0.18
C SER A 312 8.41 11.89 -0.28
N ASP A 313 7.22 11.45 -0.68
CA ASP A 313 6.98 10.05 -1.04
C ASP A 313 7.46 9.79 -2.46
N ILE A 314 7.28 10.78 -3.36
CA ILE A 314 7.90 10.74 -4.68
C ILE A 314 9.43 10.64 -4.59
N VAL A 315 10.04 11.29 -3.60
CA VAL A 315 11.49 11.22 -3.38
C VAL A 315 11.88 9.88 -2.75
N ALA A 316 11.16 9.41 -1.73
CA ALA A 316 11.45 8.13 -1.08
C ALA A 316 11.31 6.95 -2.06
N ASP A 317 10.24 6.90 -2.84
CA ASP A 317 9.98 5.83 -3.82
C ASP A 317 10.96 5.83 -4.99
N ALA A 318 11.53 6.99 -5.32
CA ALA A 318 12.43 7.13 -6.46
C ALA A 318 13.89 6.80 -6.12
N LEU A 319 14.26 6.85 -4.84
CA LEU A 319 15.63 6.67 -4.38
C LEU A 319 15.86 5.25 -3.88
N THR A 320 17.03 4.69 -4.19
CA THR A 320 17.47 3.46 -3.50
C THR A 320 17.75 3.76 -2.02
N ASP A 321 17.61 2.81 -1.11
CA ASP A 321 17.90 2.97 0.33
C ASP A 321 19.24 3.69 0.60
N ARG A 322 20.30 3.32 -0.13
CA ARG A 322 21.63 3.93 0.01
C ARG A 322 21.70 5.38 -0.45
N GLN A 323 20.90 5.75 -1.45
CA GLN A 323 20.81 7.12 -1.96
C GLN A 323 20.00 8.00 -1.00
N LEU A 324 18.86 7.48 -0.52
CA LEU A 324 18.03 8.15 0.49
C LEU A 324 18.83 8.38 1.77
N ALA A 325 19.46 7.33 2.29
CA ALA A 325 20.33 7.40 3.47
C ALA A 325 21.46 8.43 3.33
N ALA A 326 22.12 8.50 2.16
CA ALA A 326 23.17 9.48 1.91
C ALA A 326 22.64 10.92 1.87
N LEU A 327 21.46 11.14 1.29
CA LEU A 327 20.80 12.44 1.19
C LEU A 327 20.35 12.94 2.56
N ASP A 328 19.68 12.09 3.35
CA ASP A 328 19.24 12.42 4.71
C ASP A 328 20.44 12.75 5.60
N ALA A 329 21.45 11.88 5.60
CA ALA A 329 22.67 12.09 6.35
C ALA A 329 23.37 13.41 5.98
N ALA A 330 23.42 13.78 4.70
CA ALA A 330 23.99 15.06 4.26
C ALA A 330 23.13 16.26 4.72
N TYR A 331 21.80 16.16 4.61
CA TYR A 331 20.90 17.22 5.03
C TYR A 331 20.97 17.49 6.54
N PHE A 332 20.76 16.47 7.36
CA PHE A 332 20.65 16.63 8.82
C PHE A 332 21.99 16.90 9.51
N SER A 333 23.11 16.41 8.96
CA SER A 333 24.46 16.75 9.44
C SER A 333 24.90 18.19 9.11
N GLY A 334 24.11 18.91 8.30
CA GLY A 334 24.41 20.27 7.87
C GLY A 334 25.54 20.34 6.83
N TYR A 335 25.69 19.30 6.00
CA TYR A 335 26.58 19.34 4.82
C TYR A 335 26.20 20.45 3.83
N PHE A 336 24.90 20.76 3.75
CA PHE A 336 24.36 21.84 2.90
C PHE A 336 24.26 23.19 3.63
N ALA A 337 24.50 23.24 4.94
CA ALA A 337 24.40 24.46 5.73
C ALA A 337 25.51 25.47 5.38
N THR A 338 25.27 26.75 5.65
CA THR A 338 26.27 27.82 5.52
C THR A 338 26.42 28.58 6.85
N PRO A 339 27.56 28.46 7.56
CA PRO A 339 28.70 27.59 7.28
C PRO A 339 28.36 26.10 7.47
N ARG A 340 29.08 25.21 6.78
CA ARG A 340 28.88 23.75 6.88
C ARG A 340 29.29 23.24 8.26
N THR A 341 28.49 22.36 8.83
CA THR A 341 28.77 21.68 10.11
C THR A 341 29.26 20.25 9.95
N SER A 342 29.22 19.68 8.74
CA SER A 342 29.80 18.38 8.41
C SER A 342 30.38 18.36 6.99
N THR A 343 31.43 17.56 6.81
CA THR A 343 32.16 17.40 5.53
C THR A 343 31.84 16.07 4.87
N GLY A 344 32.08 15.98 3.56
CA GLY A 344 31.84 14.73 2.82
C GLY A 344 32.81 13.60 3.17
N ASP A 345 33.96 13.90 3.78
CA ASP A 345 34.88 12.88 4.29
C ASP A 345 34.30 12.25 5.56
N GLU A 346 33.86 13.07 6.51
CA GLU A 346 33.20 12.61 7.75
C GLU A 346 31.95 11.78 7.47
N LEU A 347 31.14 12.19 6.48
CA LEU A 347 29.98 11.42 6.07
C LEU A 347 30.37 10.09 5.43
N ALA A 348 31.37 10.07 4.56
CA ALA A 348 31.78 8.85 3.86
C ALA A 348 32.37 7.81 4.81
N ASP A 349 33.19 8.25 5.76
CA ASP A 349 33.75 7.41 6.82
C ASP A 349 32.62 6.72 7.61
N ARG A 350 31.53 7.44 7.90
CA ARG A 350 30.35 6.91 8.60
C ARG A 350 29.59 5.84 7.82
N PHE A 351 29.53 5.94 6.50
CA PHE A 351 28.91 4.90 5.65
C PHE A 351 29.85 3.73 5.35
N GLY A 352 31.10 3.73 5.87
CA GLY A 352 32.09 2.71 5.58
C GLY A 352 32.51 2.69 4.10
N VAL A 353 32.40 3.82 3.40
CA VAL A 353 32.69 3.95 1.97
C VAL A 353 33.70 5.05 1.70
N THR A 354 34.29 5.05 0.50
CA THR A 354 35.17 6.15 0.11
C THR A 354 34.37 7.45 -0.07
N ARG A 355 35.00 8.61 0.16
CA ARG A 355 34.42 9.94 -0.14
C ARG A 355 33.86 10.02 -1.57
N GLN A 356 34.53 9.38 -2.52
CA GLN A 356 34.07 9.33 -3.91
C GLN A 356 32.76 8.54 -4.04
N THR A 357 32.64 7.38 -3.36
CA THR A 357 31.44 6.55 -3.34
C THR A 357 30.27 7.27 -2.65
N PHE A 358 30.50 7.90 -1.49
CA PHE A 358 29.47 8.69 -0.81
C PHE A 358 28.96 9.83 -1.69
N ASN A 359 29.86 10.64 -2.26
CA ASN A 359 29.48 11.72 -3.17
C ASN A 359 28.77 11.20 -4.44
N GLN A 360 29.09 10.00 -4.91
CA GLN A 360 28.36 9.38 -6.03
C GLN A 360 26.92 9.03 -5.64
N HIS A 361 26.69 8.46 -4.45
CA HIS A 361 25.35 8.19 -3.95
C HIS A 361 24.55 9.47 -3.71
N LEU A 362 25.15 10.45 -3.03
CA LEU A 362 24.54 11.75 -2.78
C LEU A 362 24.17 12.46 -4.09
N ARG A 363 25.09 12.52 -5.05
CA ARG A 363 24.84 13.19 -6.33
C ARG A 363 23.78 12.48 -7.17
N LYS A 364 23.72 11.15 -7.13
CA LYS A 364 22.62 10.40 -7.76
C LYS A 364 21.30 10.69 -7.07
N ALA A 365 21.28 10.76 -5.73
CA ALA A 365 20.10 11.10 -4.97
C ALA A 365 19.58 12.50 -5.34
N GLU A 366 20.45 13.51 -5.30
CA GLU A 366 20.15 14.87 -5.76
C GLU A 366 19.63 14.90 -7.19
N GLN A 367 20.28 14.16 -8.10
CA GLN A 367 19.86 14.10 -9.51
C GLN A 367 18.46 13.51 -9.66
N THR A 368 18.16 12.40 -9.01
CA THR A 368 16.83 11.77 -9.04
C THR A 368 15.77 12.68 -8.42
N VAL A 369 16.07 13.34 -7.30
CA VAL A 369 15.19 14.34 -6.69
C VAL A 369 14.89 15.48 -7.66
N PHE A 370 15.92 16.08 -8.27
CA PHE A 370 15.74 17.15 -9.25
C PHE A 370 14.98 16.66 -10.49
N GLN A 371 15.25 15.43 -10.95
CA GLN A 371 14.52 14.84 -12.06
C GLN A 371 13.03 14.76 -11.76
N HIS A 372 12.64 14.26 -10.59
CA HIS A 372 11.23 14.21 -10.21
C HIS A 372 10.61 15.59 -10.01
N LEU A 373 11.34 16.55 -9.44
CA LEU A 373 10.87 17.92 -9.26
C LEU A 373 10.65 18.67 -10.58
N PHE A 374 11.49 18.45 -11.59
CA PHE A 374 11.45 19.22 -12.84
C PHE A 374 10.78 18.47 -14.01
N GLU A 375 10.79 17.14 -14.04
CA GLU A 375 10.22 16.36 -15.16
C GLU A 375 8.75 15.95 -14.92
N LYS A 376 8.32 15.64 -13.68
CA LYS A 376 6.87 15.44 -13.41
C LYS A 376 6.07 16.75 -13.46
N SER A 377 6.70 17.88 -13.15
CA SER A 377 6.10 19.22 -13.28
C SER A 377 5.86 19.66 -14.74
N GLY A 378 6.36 18.90 -15.73
CA GLY A 378 6.20 19.18 -17.15
C GLY A 378 5.09 18.39 -17.86
N ALA A 379 4.42 17.44 -17.19
CA ALA A 379 3.44 16.55 -17.83
C ALA A 379 1.96 16.98 -17.67
N GLU A 380 1.66 17.95 -16.80
CA GLU A 380 0.29 18.46 -16.57
C GLU A 380 0.03 19.87 -17.11
N GLY A 381 0.95 20.42 -17.91
CA GLY A 381 0.69 21.63 -18.66
C GLY A 381 1.05 21.40 -20.11
N HIS A 382 0.06 21.06 -20.93
CA HIS A 382 -0.24 21.63 -22.27
C HIS A 382 -1.48 20.98 -22.87
#